data_AF-A0A3R7U5J0-F1
#
_entry.id   AF-A0A3R7U5J0-F1
#
_cell.length_a   1.000
_cell.length_b   1.000
_cell.length_c   1.000
_cell.angle_alpha   90.00
_cell.angle_beta   90.00
_cell.angle_gamma   90.00
#
_symmetry.space_group_name_H-M   'P 1'
#
loop_
_entity.id
_entity.type
_entity.pdbx_description
1 polymer ?
#
loop_
_entity_poly.entity_id
_entity_poly.type
_entity_poly.pdbx_seq_one_letter_code
_entity_poly.pdbx_strand_id
1 'polypeptide(L)'
;MKRYFFIFSILFLTGKVFSQQRPIFNNHFESPDINNPAFSGSKTYNPLVIQVRKQWLGFQDAPFSSNISYSGAVNNRSALGINFVHDVTLPSQQSEMQLNYAYHIPLNDNNYNLAFGIGAKLLYYRLKFDISDIPPGQDPAFNVDLVDEFTGDASAGALFYSENFYFSYSQTNILESAFNTDDGKGFKLNNGYRNHYYDVSYSFNIIDNDWHLQPSIMINSNKNRTLYNFNTRLHHLKNKWIGTNYRSDNTIYFSFGFDFNDISISYCYEHSFNGNIMLHNYGSHQLGITYKFVSELSERHISFWDY
;
A
#
# COMPACT_ATOMS: atom_id res chain seq x y z
N MET A 1 31.23 -7.89 -25.44
CA MET A 1 29.98 -8.28 -24.75
C MET A 1 30.17 -9.00 -23.39
N LYS A 2 31.39 -9.26 -22.89
CA LYS A 2 31.61 -9.94 -21.59
C LYS A 2 32.07 -9.04 -20.42
N ARG A 3 32.22 -7.72 -20.63
CA ARG A 3 32.74 -6.77 -19.62
C ARG A 3 31.67 -5.92 -18.91
N TYR A 4 30.45 -5.86 -19.43
CA TYR A 4 29.33 -5.17 -18.75
C TYR A 4 28.59 -6.05 -17.74
N PHE A 5 28.77 -7.36 -17.79
CA PHE A 5 28.17 -8.31 -16.84
C PHE A 5 28.82 -8.26 -15.45
N PHE A 6 30.08 -7.81 -15.37
CA PHE A 6 30.82 -7.77 -14.10
C PHE A 6 30.51 -6.53 -13.26
N ILE A 7 30.02 -5.46 -13.89
CA ILE A 7 29.62 -4.22 -13.19
C ILE A 7 28.22 -4.37 -12.58
N PHE A 8 27.38 -5.27 -13.12
CA PHE A 8 26.06 -5.57 -12.56
C PHE A 8 26.11 -6.50 -11.33
N SER A 9 27.22 -7.23 -11.11
CA SER A 9 27.36 -8.17 -9.99
C SER A 9 27.89 -7.57 -8.70
N ILE A 10 28.36 -6.31 -8.70
CA ILE A 10 28.96 -5.64 -7.53
C ILE A 10 27.94 -4.85 -6.69
N LEU A 11 26.67 -4.83 -7.08
CA LEU A 11 25.60 -4.10 -6.37
C LEU A 11 24.86 -4.91 -5.28
N PHE A 12 25.38 -6.09 -4.89
CA PHE A 12 24.92 -6.77 -3.67
C PHE A 12 25.73 -6.31 -2.46
N LEU A 13 25.53 -5.05 -2.08
CA LEU A 13 26.00 -4.52 -0.81
C LEU A 13 24.97 -4.84 0.27
N THR A 14 25.47 -5.47 1.32
CA THR A 14 24.77 -5.89 2.54
C THR A 14 24.06 -4.71 3.19
N GLY A 15 22.74 -4.66 3.07
CA GLY A 15 21.90 -3.79 3.90
C GLY A 15 21.73 -4.40 5.29
N LYS A 16 22.09 -3.65 6.33
CA LYS A 16 21.63 -3.95 7.69
C LYS A 16 20.11 -3.81 7.70
N VAL A 17 19.39 -4.91 7.93
CA VAL A 17 17.94 -4.91 8.07
C VAL A 17 17.62 -4.38 9.46
N PHE A 18 17.24 -3.10 9.52
CA PHE A 18 16.54 -2.56 10.69
C PHE A 18 15.04 -2.68 10.40
N SER A 19 14.41 -3.60 11.13
CA SER A 19 13.00 -3.95 11.02
C SER A 19 12.14 -2.89 11.70
N GLN A 20 11.33 -2.19 10.92
CA GLN A 20 10.03 -1.63 11.31
C GLN A 20 9.33 -1.21 10.01
N GLN A 21 8.26 -1.93 9.66
CA GLN A 21 7.65 -1.88 8.33
C GLN A 21 6.18 -1.49 8.47
N ARG A 22 5.73 -0.47 7.71
CA ARG A 22 4.30 -0.22 7.49
C ARG A 22 3.71 -1.44 6.77
N PRO A 23 2.50 -1.93 7.13
CA PRO A 23 1.87 -3.01 6.41
C PRO A 23 1.80 -2.69 4.91
N ILE A 24 2.30 -3.63 4.10
CA ILE A 24 2.16 -3.56 2.64
C ILE A 24 0.95 -4.41 2.26
N PHE A 25 -0.05 -3.80 1.64
CA PHE A 25 -1.15 -4.51 1.00
C PHE A 25 -0.75 -4.84 -0.44
N ASN A 26 -0.91 -6.10 -0.85
CA ASN A 26 -0.44 -6.57 -2.15
C ASN A 26 -1.39 -6.12 -3.28
N ASN A 27 -2.69 -6.08 -3.02
CA ASN A 27 -3.69 -5.49 -3.92
C ASN A 27 -3.80 -3.96 -3.74
N HIS A 28 -2.68 -3.24 -3.83
CA HIS A 28 -2.65 -1.77 -3.76
C HIS A 28 -3.52 -1.09 -4.84
N PHE A 29 -3.79 -1.76 -5.96
CA PHE A 29 -4.68 -1.27 -7.02
C PHE A 29 -6.15 -1.10 -6.60
N GLU A 30 -6.58 -1.79 -5.54
CA GLU A 30 -7.95 -1.67 -5.01
C GLU A 30 -8.10 -0.41 -4.15
N SER A 31 -7.04 0.01 -3.46
CA SER A 31 -7.01 1.20 -2.60
C SER A 31 -5.70 1.98 -2.77
N PRO A 32 -5.44 2.55 -3.97
CA PRO A 32 -4.18 3.24 -4.25
C PRO A 32 -4.00 4.52 -3.42
N ASP A 33 -5.10 5.08 -2.92
CA ASP A 33 -5.16 6.28 -2.10
C ASP A 33 -4.56 6.12 -0.69
N ILE A 34 -4.37 4.88 -0.21
CA ILE A 34 -3.59 4.55 1.00
C ILE A 34 -2.13 5.00 0.87
N ASN A 35 -1.59 4.94 -0.35
CA ASN A 35 -0.20 5.26 -0.64
C ASN A 35 -0.06 6.64 -1.27
N ASN A 36 -1.03 7.06 -2.07
CA ASN A 36 -0.97 8.34 -2.78
C ASN A 36 -2.33 9.06 -2.73
N PRO A 37 -2.46 10.15 -1.95
CA PRO A 37 -3.73 10.87 -1.79
C PRO A 37 -4.30 11.39 -3.13
N ALA A 38 -3.47 11.59 -4.16
CA ALA A 38 -3.88 12.07 -5.48
C ALA A 38 -4.75 11.07 -6.27
N PHE A 39 -4.85 9.81 -5.83
CA PHE A 39 -5.79 8.85 -6.41
C PHE A 39 -7.23 9.00 -5.88
N SER A 40 -7.48 9.82 -4.86
CA SER A 40 -8.84 10.01 -4.36
C SER A 40 -9.75 10.52 -5.49
N GLY A 41 -10.89 9.88 -5.73
CA GLY A 41 -11.79 10.21 -6.84
C GLY A 41 -11.31 9.78 -8.24
N SER A 42 -10.21 9.03 -8.36
CA SER A 42 -9.70 8.59 -9.68
C SER A 42 -10.54 7.54 -10.42
N LYS A 43 -11.59 7.02 -9.78
CA LYS A 43 -12.49 5.97 -10.27
C LYS A 43 -13.82 6.60 -10.72
N THR A 44 -14.50 5.95 -11.68
CA THR A 44 -15.83 6.39 -12.17
C THR A 44 -16.96 6.18 -11.16
N TYR A 45 -16.66 5.49 -10.07
CA TYR A 45 -17.50 5.21 -8.91
C TYR A 45 -16.79 5.62 -7.62
N ASN A 46 -17.53 5.72 -6.51
CA ASN A 46 -16.98 5.96 -5.19
C ASN A 46 -16.75 4.60 -4.49
N PRO A 47 -15.51 4.08 -4.42
CA PRO A 47 -15.24 2.78 -3.80
C PRO A 47 -15.32 2.85 -2.27
N LEU A 48 -16.05 1.93 -1.66
CA LEU A 48 -15.85 1.51 -0.26
C LEU A 48 -15.09 0.19 -0.28
N VAL A 49 -13.84 0.19 0.15
CA VAL A 49 -12.96 -0.97 0.11
C VAL A 49 -12.72 -1.49 1.52
N ILE A 50 -12.88 -2.80 1.70
CA ILE A 50 -12.51 -3.52 2.93
C ILE A 50 -11.50 -4.58 2.52
N GLN A 51 -10.33 -4.57 3.17
CA GLN A 51 -9.29 -5.57 2.94
C GLN A 51 -8.81 -6.15 4.25
N VAL A 52 -8.52 -7.44 4.26
CA VAL A 52 -7.87 -8.13 5.37
C VAL A 52 -6.72 -8.96 4.84
N ARG A 53 -5.62 -8.99 5.57
CA ARG A 53 -4.42 -9.76 5.25
C ARG A 53 -3.92 -10.49 6.48
N LYS A 54 -3.79 -11.81 6.38
CA LYS A 54 -3.11 -12.65 7.38
C LYS A 54 -1.78 -13.09 6.79
N GLN A 55 -0.69 -12.68 7.42
CA GLN A 55 0.66 -12.97 6.94
C GLN A 55 1.20 -14.24 7.59
N TRP A 56 2.04 -14.97 6.86
CA TRP A 56 2.80 -16.12 7.37
C TRP A 56 1.94 -17.12 8.15
N LEU A 57 0.90 -17.62 7.49
CA LEU A 57 0.04 -18.66 8.05
C LEU A 57 0.90 -19.85 8.51
N GLY A 58 0.59 -20.40 9.69
CA GLY A 58 1.39 -21.47 10.32
C GLY A 58 2.20 -21.00 11.53
N PHE A 59 2.47 -19.70 11.66
CA PHE A 59 3.02 -19.13 12.89
C PHE A 59 1.91 -18.82 13.91
N GLN A 60 2.18 -19.08 15.18
CA GLN A 60 1.35 -18.56 16.27
C GLN A 60 1.44 -17.04 16.28
N ASP A 61 0.31 -16.37 16.51
CA ASP A 61 0.22 -14.91 16.56
C ASP A 61 0.70 -14.18 15.29
N ALA A 62 0.56 -14.86 14.14
CA ALA A 62 1.03 -14.33 12.87
C ALA A 62 0.39 -12.98 12.52
N PRO A 63 1.12 -12.07 11.84
CA PRO A 63 0.66 -10.71 11.63
C PRO A 63 -0.70 -10.64 10.93
N PHE A 64 -1.54 -9.72 11.40
CA PHE A 64 -2.85 -9.45 10.84
C PHE A 64 -3.01 -7.97 10.54
N SER A 65 -3.35 -7.64 9.31
CA SER A 65 -3.58 -6.27 8.86
C SER A 65 -4.98 -6.16 8.26
N SER A 66 -5.62 -5.02 8.48
CA SER A 66 -6.91 -4.69 7.88
C SER A 66 -6.92 -3.26 7.38
N ASN A 67 -7.70 -3.00 6.34
CA ASN A 67 -7.92 -1.68 5.77
C ASN A 67 -9.40 -1.49 5.49
N ILE A 68 -9.93 -0.32 5.82
CA ILE A 68 -11.20 0.18 5.34
C ILE A 68 -10.94 1.53 4.69
N SER A 69 -11.35 1.72 3.44
CA SER A 69 -11.23 3.00 2.77
C SER A 69 -12.49 3.38 2.02
N TYR A 70 -12.71 4.68 1.91
CA TYR A 70 -13.75 5.25 1.08
C TYR A 70 -13.20 6.47 0.35
N SER A 71 -13.42 6.56 -0.96
CA SER A 71 -13.10 7.76 -1.71
C SER A 71 -14.24 8.15 -2.63
N GLY A 72 -14.47 9.45 -2.76
CA GLY A 72 -15.50 9.93 -3.68
C GLY A 72 -15.31 11.37 -4.14
N ALA A 73 -15.90 11.64 -5.30
CA ALA A 73 -15.92 12.96 -5.91
C ALA A 73 -16.82 13.91 -5.12
N VAL A 74 -16.33 15.12 -4.87
CA VAL A 74 -17.11 16.22 -4.25
C VAL A 74 -17.64 17.17 -5.31
N ASN A 75 -16.88 17.35 -6.39
CA ASN A 75 -17.28 18.09 -7.58
C ASN A 75 -16.48 17.56 -8.79
N ASN A 76 -16.58 18.20 -9.96
CA ASN A 76 -15.92 17.73 -11.19
C ASN A 76 -14.39 17.62 -11.11
N ARG A 77 -13.75 18.29 -10.14
CA ARG A 77 -12.28 18.36 -10.01
C ARG A 77 -11.77 18.03 -8.62
N SER A 78 -12.60 18.06 -7.59
CA SER A 78 -12.18 17.77 -6.22
C SER A 78 -12.75 16.45 -5.75
N ALA A 79 -11.95 15.71 -5.00
CA ALA A 79 -12.36 14.48 -4.35
C ALA A 79 -11.82 14.40 -2.92
N LEU A 80 -12.53 13.66 -2.08
CA LEU A 80 -12.12 13.34 -0.72
C LEU A 80 -11.93 11.84 -0.58
N GLY A 81 -11.03 11.45 0.32
CA GLY A 81 -10.80 10.06 0.69
C GLY A 81 -10.59 9.92 2.19
N ILE A 82 -10.97 8.78 2.73
CA ILE A 82 -10.64 8.36 4.08
C ILE A 82 -10.10 6.95 4.04
N ASN A 83 -8.99 6.72 4.74
CA ASN A 83 -8.38 5.41 4.90
C ASN A 83 -8.22 5.13 6.38
N PHE A 84 -8.56 3.92 6.81
CA PHE A 84 -8.33 3.40 8.15
C PHE A 84 -7.60 2.07 8.04
N VAL A 85 -6.34 2.05 8.47
CA VAL A 85 -5.51 0.84 8.49
C VAL A 85 -5.28 0.44 9.94
N HIS A 86 -5.48 -0.84 10.24
CA HIS A 86 -5.17 -1.42 11.54
C HIS A 86 -4.25 -2.63 11.35
N ASP A 87 -3.08 -2.60 11.96
CA ASP A 87 -2.06 -3.66 11.90
C ASP A 87 -1.74 -4.19 13.29
N VAL A 88 -1.69 -5.51 13.39
CA VAL A 88 -1.30 -6.25 14.58
C VAL A 88 -0.14 -7.16 14.21
N THR A 89 1.04 -6.80 14.68
CA THR A 89 2.27 -7.57 14.57
C THR A 89 2.86 -7.65 15.97
N LEU A 90 2.39 -8.62 16.77
CA LEU A 90 2.71 -8.69 18.20
C LEU A 90 4.24 -8.64 18.44
N PRO A 91 4.69 -7.88 19.46
CA PRO A 91 3.91 -7.15 20.48
C PRO A 91 3.39 -5.75 20.06
N SER A 92 3.56 -5.37 18.79
CA SER A 92 3.17 -4.05 18.26
C SER A 92 1.76 -4.06 17.66
N GLN A 93 1.01 -2.99 17.92
CA GLN A 93 -0.26 -2.69 17.27
C GLN A 93 -0.21 -1.25 16.77
N GLN A 94 -0.68 -1.04 15.54
CA GLN A 94 -0.68 0.27 14.90
C GLN A 94 -2.05 0.52 14.28
N SER A 95 -2.61 1.71 14.49
CA SER A 95 -3.77 2.17 13.74
C SER A 95 -3.45 3.50 13.07
N GLU A 96 -3.86 3.63 11.82
CA GLU A 96 -3.63 4.81 11.00
C GLU A 96 -4.96 5.23 10.39
N MET A 97 -5.38 6.47 10.69
CA MET A 97 -6.47 7.13 9.98
C MET A 97 -5.87 8.22 9.10
N GLN A 98 -6.25 8.25 7.83
CA GLN A 98 -5.78 9.25 6.87
C GLN A 98 -6.97 9.87 6.15
N LEU A 99 -7.03 11.21 6.16
CA LEU A 99 -8.00 12.00 5.41
C LEU A 99 -7.30 12.64 4.22
N ASN A 100 -7.79 12.36 3.02
CA ASN A 100 -7.21 12.77 1.75
C ASN A 100 -8.09 13.83 1.07
N TYR A 101 -7.44 14.79 0.42
CA TYR A 101 -8.04 15.69 -0.55
C TYR A 101 -7.24 15.62 -1.84
N ALA A 102 -7.93 15.47 -2.98
CA ALA A 102 -7.33 15.48 -4.31
C ALA A 102 -7.98 16.54 -5.21
N TYR A 103 -7.17 17.15 -6.07
CA TYR A 103 -7.62 18.10 -7.08
C TYR A 103 -7.10 17.72 -8.47
N HIS A 104 -8.02 17.55 -9.41
CA HIS A 104 -7.84 16.99 -10.74
C HIS A 104 -7.92 18.11 -11.79
N ILE A 105 -6.90 18.16 -12.65
CA ILE A 105 -6.70 19.20 -13.65
C ILE A 105 -6.67 18.54 -15.03
N PRO A 106 -7.68 18.78 -15.87
CA PRO A 106 -7.63 18.34 -17.26
C PRO A 106 -6.64 19.20 -18.01
N LEU A 107 -5.69 18.57 -18.69
CA LEU A 107 -4.63 19.24 -19.43
C LEU A 107 -5.01 19.49 -20.89
N ASN A 108 -5.83 18.62 -21.46
CA ASN A 108 -6.29 18.72 -22.84
C ASN A 108 -7.59 17.91 -23.06
N ASP A 109 -8.15 18.00 -24.26
CA ASP A 109 -9.37 17.28 -24.66
C ASP A 109 -9.16 15.78 -24.90
N ASN A 110 -7.91 15.30 -24.89
CA ASN A 110 -7.55 13.89 -25.09
C ASN A 110 -7.48 13.11 -23.75
N ASN A 111 -8.21 13.56 -22.73
CA ASN A 111 -8.27 12.93 -21.41
C ASN A 111 -6.92 12.75 -20.70
N TYR A 112 -5.94 13.63 -20.98
CA TYR A 112 -4.73 13.72 -20.16
C TYR A 112 -5.00 14.61 -18.95
N ASN A 113 -4.73 14.09 -17.76
CA ASN A 113 -5.08 14.73 -16.51
C ASN A 113 -3.91 14.70 -15.53
N LEU A 114 -3.83 15.74 -14.71
CA LEU A 114 -2.89 15.86 -13.61
C LEU A 114 -3.68 16.04 -12.32
N ALA A 115 -3.43 15.21 -11.31
CA ALA A 115 -4.00 15.35 -9.99
C ALA A 115 -2.92 15.57 -8.94
N PHE A 116 -3.25 16.42 -7.96
CA PHE A 116 -2.45 16.64 -6.76
C PHE A 116 -3.27 16.27 -5.55
N GLY A 117 -2.64 15.58 -4.61
CA GLY A 117 -3.27 15.16 -3.38
C GLY A 117 -2.47 15.54 -2.16
N ILE A 118 -3.18 15.86 -1.07
CA ILE A 118 -2.63 16.00 0.28
C ILE A 118 -3.44 15.12 1.21
N GLY A 119 -2.82 14.60 2.26
CA GLY A 119 -3.54 13.85 3.27
C GLY A 119 -3.01 14.08 4.68
N ALA A 120 -3.91 14.32 5.61
CA ALA A 120 -3.62 14.44 7.04
C ALA A 120 -3.77 13.07 7.71
N LYS A 121 -2.83 12.72 8.58
CA LYS A 121 -2.77 11.41 9.25
C LYS A 121 -2.86 11.54 10.75
N LEU A 122 -3.65 10.66 11.36
CA LEU A 122 -3.63 10.37 12.79
C LEU A 122 -3.13 8.94 12.97
N LEU A 123 -2.09 8.79 13.77
CA LEU A 123 -1.39 7.54 14.01
C LEU A 123 -1.53 7.19 15.49
N TYR A 124 -1.86 5.94 15.75
CA TYR A 124 -1.95 5.36 17.07
C TYR A 124 -0.97 4.20 17.14
N TYR A 125 -0.06 4.25 18.09
CA TYR A 125 0.95 3.21 18.30
C TYR A 125 0.82 2.62 19.69
N ARG A 126 0.74 1.30 19.76
CA ARG A 126 0.68 0.56 21.01
C ARG A 126 1.72 -0.55 21.00
N LEU A 127 2.55 -0.61 22.04
CA LEU A 127 3.52 -1.68 22.25
C LEU A 127 3.28 -2.31 23.62
N LYS A 128 2.88 -3.59 23.62
CA LYS A 128 2.62 -4.34 24.84
C LYS A 128 3.38 -5.65 24.82
N PHE A 129 4.40 -5.76 25.64
CA PHE A 129 5.10 -7.02 25.88
C PHE A 129 4.31 -7.88 26.88
N ASP A 130 4.26 -9.19 26.64
CA ASP A 130 3.87 -10.14 27.67
C ASP A 130 5.11 -10.54 28.47
N ILE A 131 5.01 -10.52 29.79
CA ILE A 131 6.11 -10.85 30.70
C ILE A 131 6.53 -12.32 30.52
N SER A 132 5.61 -13.21 30.10
CA SER A 132 5.93 -14.61 29.81
C SER A 132 6.85 -14.80 28.61
N ASP A 133 6.87 -13.83 27.68
CA ASP A 133 7.60 -13.93 26.41
C ASP A 133 8.96 -13.22 26.46
N ILE A 134 9.27 -12.56 27.58
CA ILE A 134 10.53 -11.84 27.79
C ILE A 134 11.59 -12.80 28.36
N PRO A 135 12.80 -12.89 27.75
CA PRO A 135 13.90 -13.68 28.31
C PRO A 135 14.22 -13.28 29.76
N PRO A 136 14.59 -14.21 30.64
CA PRO A 136 14.94 -13.89 32.02
C PRO A 136 16.15 -12.93 32.08
N GLY A 137 15.92 -11.71 32.58
CA GLY A 137 16.92 -10.66 32.71
C GLY A 137 16.27 -9.29 32.96
N GLN A 138 17.03 -8.32 33.49
CA GLN A 138 16.61 -6.91 33.55
C GLN A 138 17.20 -6.18 32.34
N ASP A 139 16.55 -6.27 31.18
CA ASP A 139 16.81 -5.32 30.10
C ASP A 139 15.86 -4.12 30.30
N PRO A 140 16.39 -2.90 30.55
CA PRO A 140 15.58 -1.70 30.61
C PRO A 140 14.70 -1.47 29.37
N ALA A 141 15.06 -2.04 28.20
CA ALA A 141 14.26 -1.97 26.97
C ALA A 141 12.95 -2.78 27.03
N PHE A 142 12.89 -3.84 27.86
CA PHE A 142 11.67 -4.61 28.14
C PHE A 142 10.94 -4.11 29.38
N ASN A 143 11.54 -3.18 30.13
CA ASN A 143 11.01 -2.60 31.36
C ASN A 143 10.10 -1.38 31.09
N VAL A 144 9.65 -1.23 29.85
CA VAL A 144 8.74 -0.15 29.43
C VAL A 144 7.31 -0.64 29.66
N ASP A 145 6.70 -0.13 30.72
CA ASP A 145 5.25 -0.15 30.89
C ASP A 145 4.61 0.35 29.58
N LEU A 146 3.69 -0.44 29.02
CA LEU A 146 2.84 -0.14 27.84
C LEU A 146 3.14 1.22 27.16
N VAL A 147 3.77 1.20 25.98
CA VAL A 147 3.84 2.42 25.15
C VAL A 147 2.49 2.57 24.45
N ASP A 148 1.84 3.71 24.63
CA ASP A 148 0.53 4.03 24.09
C ASP A 148 0.51 5.50 23.67
N GLU A 149 0.67 5.76 22.38
CA GLU A 149 0.97 7.10 21.86
C GLU A 149 0.11 7.45 20.64
N PHE A 150 -0.40 8.68 20.63
CA PHE A 150 -1.05 9.29 19.47
C PHE A 150 -0.12 10.33 18.85
N THR A 151 0.02 10.27 17.52
CA THR A 151 0.82 11.23 16.78
C THR A 151 0.17 11.63 15.46
N GLY A 152 0.50 12.82 14.96
CA GLY A 152 -0.03 13.34 13.70
C GLY A 152 1.04 13.32 12.62
N ASP A 153 0.67 13.04 11.37
CA ASP A 153 1.58 13.13 10.23
C ASP A 153 0.84 13.65 8.98
N ALA A 154 1.54 13.78 7.87
CA ALA A 154 1.02 14.23 6.60
C ALA A 154 1.54 13.39 5.43
N SER A 155 0.85 13.52 4.30
CA SER A 155 1.15 12.88 3.03
C SER A 155 0.84 13.82 1.88
N ALA A 156 1.52 13.64 0.77
CA ALA A 156 1.30 14.39 -0.45
C ALA A 156 1.63 13.51 -1.65
N GLY A 157 0.99 13.78 -2.77
CA GLY A 157 1.27 13.04 -4.00
C GLY A 157 0.80 13.76 -5.24
N ALA A 158 1.29 13.28 -6.37
CA ALA A 158 0.92 13.70 -7.70
C ALA A 158 0.60 12.46 -8.54
N LEU A 159 -0.30 12.63 -9.49
CA LEU A 159 -0.76 11.59 -10.38
C LEU A 159 -0.96 12.19 -11.77
N PHE A 160 -0.26 11.66 -12.76
CA PHE A 160 -0.45 12.00 -14.16
C PHE A 160 -1.05 10.79 -14.86
N TYR A 161 -2.18 10.96 -15.54
CA TYR A 161 -2.96 9.83 -16.03
C TYR A 161 -3.76 10.16 -17.30
N SER A 162 -4.08 9.11 -18.04
CA SER A 162 -5.07 9.10 -19.11
C SER A 162 -5.88 7.80 -19.06
N GLU A 163 -6.72 7.54 -20.06
CA GLU A 163 -7.54 6.33 -20.16
C GLU A 163 -6.74 5.02 -20.03
N ASN A 164 -5.50 4.96 -20.55
CA ASN A 164 -4.73 3.71 -20.64
C ASN A 164 -3.49 3.69 -19.76
N PHE A 165 -3.05 4.81 -19.19
CA PHE A 165 -1.82 4.83 -18.41
C PHE A 165 -1.93 5.75 -17.21
N TYR A 166 -1.07 5.48 -16.22
CA TYR A 166 -0.77 6.46 -15.20
C TYR A 166 0.69 6.38 -14.76
N PHE A 167 1.17 7.50 -14.26
CA PHE A 167 2.41 7.65 -13.52
C PHE A 167 2.10 8.43 -12.25
N SER A 168 2.57 7.95 -11.11
CA SER A 168 2.31 8.57 -9.83
C SER A 168 3.57 8.64 -8.97
N TYR A 169 3.63 9.68 -8.16
CA TYR A 169 4.62 9.83 -7.10
C TYR A 169 3.92 10.29 -5.83
N SER A 170 4.26 9.71 -4.69
CA SER A 170 3.81 10.22 -3.40
C SER A 170 4.85 10.05 -2.31
N GLN A 171 4.65 10.84 -1.27
CA GLN A 171 5.37 10.77 -0.03
C GLN A 171 4.39 10.64 1.11
N THR A 172 4.59 9.63 1.94
CA THR A 172 3.85 9.42 3.20
C THR A 172 4.80 9.61 4.37
N ASN A 173 4.25 9.95 5.54
CA ASN A 173 5.01 10.29 6.73
C ASN A 173 5.98 11.46 6.48
N ILE A 174 5.45 12.56 5.93
CA ILE A 174 6.26 13.74 5.57
C ILE A 174 6.92 14.34 6.82
N LEU A 175 6.22 14.33 7.97
CA LEU A 175 6.68 14.94 9.22
C LEU A 175 7.67 14.03 9.97
N GLU A 176 7.79 12.75 9.58
CA GLU A 176 8.61 11.74 10.26
C GLU A 176 8.32 11.66 11.76
N SER A 177 7.02 11.69 12.11
CA SER A 177 6.58 11.79 13.48
C SER A 177 7.04 10.60 14.32
N ALA A 178 7.48 10.87 15.55
CA ALA A 178 7.95 9.85 16.49
C ALA A 178 6.79 9.08 17.12
N PHE A 179 7.03 7.79 17.41
CA PHE A 179 6.07 6.89 18.06
C PHE A 179 6.36 6.66 19.55
N ASN A 180 7.41 7.29 20.08
CA ASN A 180 7.77 7.26 21.49
C ASN A 180 8.23 8.64 21.94
N THR A 181 8.11 8.87 23.25
CA THR A 181 8.67 10.02 23.92
C THR A 181 10.12 9.74 24.33
N ASP A 182 10.99 10.76 24.23
CA ASP A 182 12.36 10.68 24.75
C ASP A 182 12.29 10.72 26.28
N ASP A 183 12.68 9.62 26.93
CA ASP A 183 12.64 9.48 28.39
C ASP A 183 13.93 9.99 29.07
N GLY A 184 14.89 10.51 28.30
CA GLY A 184 16.17 11.02 28.79
C GLY A 184 17.11 9.93 29.33
N LYS A 185 16.75 8.65 29.22
CA LYS A 185 17.54 7.49 29.71
C LYS A 185 18.36 6.82 28.60
N GLY A 186 18.47 7.47 27.44
CA GLY A 186 19.27 7.00 26.29
C GLY A 186 18.47 6.29 25.20
N PHE A 187 17.14 6.19 25.34
CA PHE A 187 16.26 5.75 24.26
C PHE A 187 16.04 6.90 23.27
N LYS A 188 16.48 6.73 22.03
CA LYS A 188 16.28 7.73 20.98
C LYS A 188 14.81 7.73 20.50
N LEU A 189 14.37 8.89 20.01
CA LEU A 189 13.13 9.01 19.25
C LEU A 189 13.12 8.01 18.09
N ASN A 190 12.05 7.26 18.00
CA ASN A 190 11.75 6.30 16.96
C ASN A 190 10.79 6.95 15.98
N ASN A 191 11.37 7.64 15.00
CA ASN A 191 10.65 8.37 13.98
C ASN A 191 10.09 7.40 12.93
N GLY A 192 8.84 7.62 12.54
CA GLY A 192 8.31 7.06 11.31
C GLY A 192 9.15 7.51 10.13
N TYR A 193 9.69 6.57 9.35
CA TYR A 193 10.42 6.95 8.15
C TYR A 193 9.46 7.50 7.11
N ARG A 194 9.90 8.56 6.45
CA ARG A 194 9.32 9.03 5.20
C ARG A 194 9.39 7.92 4.15
N ASN A 195 8.25 7.58 3.57
CA ASN A 195 8.16 6.58 2.50
C ASN A 195 7.81 7.26 1.19
N HIS A 196 8.55 6.92 0.15
CA HIS A 196 8.41 7.38 -1.21
C HIS A 196 7.80 6.26 -2.05
N TYR A 197 6.68 6.54 -2.72
CA TYR A 197 6.06 5.62 -3.66
C TYR A 197 6.16 6.19 -5.07
N TYR A 198 6.58 5.34 -6.01
CA TYR A 198 6.52 5.59 -7.44
C TYR A 198 5.71 4.47 -8.05
N ASP A 199 4.75 4.80 -8.91
CA ASP A 199 3.90 3.79 -9.55
C ASP A 199 3.71 4.17 -11.02
N VAL A 200 3.83 3.18 -11.89
CA VAL A 200 3.56 3.32 -13.32
C VAL A 200 2.81 2.10 -13.81
N SER A 201 1.79 2.32 -14.64
CA SER A 201 1.04 1.26 -15.29
C SER A 201 0.59 1.68 -16.68
N TYR A 202 0.42 0.70 -17.55
CA TYR A 202 -0.20 0.86 -18.85
C TYR A 202 -1.15 -0.31 -19.10
N SER A 203 -2.33 -0.05 -19.67
CA SER A 203 -3.32 -1.06 -20.05
C SER A 203 -3.31 -1.24 -21.57
N PHE A 204 -2.75 -2.35 -22.03
CA PHE A 204 -2.73 -2.75 -23.43
C PHE A 204 -4.00 -3.52 -23.77
N ASN A 205 -4.77 -3.05 -24.74
CA ASN A 205 -5.79 -3.88 -25.37
C ASN A 205 -5.09 -4.93 -26.26
N ILE A 206 -5.31 -6.21 -25.98
CA ILE A 206 -4.63 -7.31 -26.69
C ILE A 206 -5.55 -8.08 -27.64
N ILE A 207 -6.86 -8.14 -27.36
CA ILE A 207 -7.84 -8.89 -28.18
C ILE A 207 -9.19 -8.17 -28.10
N ASP A 208 -9.70 -7.72 -29.26
CA ASP A 208 -11.09 -7.27 -29.50
C ASP A 208 -11.72 -6.34 -28.46
N ASN A 209 -10.92 -5.57 -27.70
CA ASN A 209 -11.34 -4.78 -26.53
C ASN A 209 -11.85 -5.60 -25.32
N ASP A 210 -11.92 -6.92 -25.43
CA ASP A 210 -12.36 -7.82 -24.35
C ASP A 210 -11.22 -8.16 -23.39
N TRP A 211 -9.98 -8.15 -23.88
CA TRP A 211 -8.81 -8.54 -23.11
C TRP A 211 -7.83 -7.38 -22.97
N HIS A 212 -7.49 -7.05 -21.72
CA HIS A 212 -6.53 -6.00 -21.41
C HIS A 212 -5.39 -6.53 -20.56
N LEU A 213 -4.16 -6.36 -21.04
CA LEU A 213 -2.95 -6.69 -20.29
C LEU A 213 -2.43 -5.42 -19.62
N GLN A 214 -2.34 -5.44 -18.30
CA GLN A 214 -1.92 -4.32 -17.47
C GLN A 214 -0.63 -4.65 -16.69
N PRO A 215 0.56 -4.46 -17.28
CA PRO A 215 1.79 -4.39 -16.52
C PRO A 215 1.84 -3.13 -15.66
N SER A 216 2.54 -3.22 -14.55
CA SER A 216 2.84 -2.09 -13.67
C SER A 216 4.09 -2.35 -12.83
N ILE A 217 4.71 -1.25 -12.41
CA ILE A 217 5.87 -1.26 -11.54
C ILE A 217 5.60 -0.29 -10.41
N MET A 218 5.73 -0.77 -9.17
CA MET A 218 5.68 0.05 -7.97
C MET A 218 7.01 0.00 -7.22
N ILE A 219 7.61 1.16 -6.96
CA ILE A 219 8.80 1.32 -6.14
C ILE A 219 8.39 1.94 -4.81
N ASN A 220 8.60 1.22 -3.71
CA ASN A 220 8.45 1.74 -2.36
C ASN A 220 9.84 1.89 -1.73
N SER A 221 10.20 3.11 -1.37
CA SER A 221 11.54 3.44 -0.89
C SER A 221 11.47 4.26 0.40
N ASN A 222 12.23 3.87 1.40
CA ASN A 222 12.48 4.68 2.59
C ASN A 222 13.96 4.64 2.97
N LYS A 223 14.31 5.28 4.09
CA LYS A 223 15.70 5.35 4.56
C LYS A 223 16.39 3.99 4.71
N ASN A 224 15.63 2.93 5.00
CA ASN A 224 16.16 1.62 5.34
C ASN A 224 16.12 0.62 4.18
N ARG A 225 15.14 0.74 3.27
CA ARG A 225 14.88 -0.26 2.25
C ARG A 225 14.21 0.32 1.02
N THR A 226 14.59 -0.20 -0.14
CA THR A 226 13.87 -0.01 -1.40
C THR A 226 13.31 -1.35 -1.86
N LEU A 227 12.03 -1.38 -2.21
CA LEU A 227 11.30 -2.51 -2.72
C LEU A 227 10.78 -2.20 -4.12
N TYR A 228 11.08 -3.08 -5.06
CA TYR A 228 10.54 -3.04 -6.42
C TYR A 228 9.48 -4.13 -6.56
N ASN A 229 8.28 -3.75 -7.00
CA ASN A 229 7.17 -4.65 -7.26
C ASN A 229 6.88 -4.60 -8.76
N PHE A 230 7.01 -5.74 -9.42
CA PHE A 230 6.64 -5.93 -10.81
C PHE A 230 5.33 -6.70 -10.84
N ASN A 231 4.30 -6.10 -11.42
CA ASN A 231 2.94 -6.61 -11.36
C ASN A 231 2.40 -6.73 -12.78
N THR A 232 1.70 -7.81 -13.08
CA THR A 232 1.01 -8.00 -14.35
C THR A 232 -0.38 -8.50 -14.07
N ARG A 233 -1.40 -7.73 -14.50
CA ARG A 233 -2.81 -8.15 -14.47
C ARG A 233 -3.32 -8.39 -15.89
N LEU A 234 -4.13 -9.42 -16.05
CA LEU A 234 -4.88 -9.70 -17.27
C LEU A 234 -6.36 -9.55 -16.94
N HIS A 235 -7.01 -8.59 -17.56
CA HIS A 235 -8.44 -8.32 -17.42
C HIS A 235 -9.21 -8.95 -18.58
N HIS A 236 -10.39 -9.47 -18.29
CA HIS A 236 -11.35 -9.98 -19.25
C HIS A 236 -12.69 -9.28 -19.04
N LEU A 237 -13.25 -8.70 -20.11
CA LEU A 237 -14.50 -7.93 -20.13
C LEU A 237 -14.58 -6.82 -19.07
N LYS A 238 -13.42 -6.32 -18.64
CA LYS A 238 -13.23 -5.35 -17.55
C LYS A 238 -13.83 -5.75 -16.17
N ASN A 239 -14.45 -6.92 -16.03
CA ASN A 239 -15.13 -7.35 -14.80
C ASN A 239 -14.45 -8.53 -14.11
N LYS A 240 -13.42 -9.12 -14.72
CA LYS A 240 -12.63 -10.22 -14.16
C LYS A 240 -11.18 -9.96 -14.42
N TRP A 241 -10.34 -10.30 -13.46
CA TRP A 241 -8.91 -10.19 -13.64
C TRP A 241 -8.14 -11.27 -12.90
N ILE A 242 -6.99 -11.63 -13.46
CA ILE A 242 -5.98 -12.45 -12.80
C ILE A 242 -4.67 -11.67 -12.80
N GLY A 243 -3.85 -11.88 -11.78
CA GLY A 243 -2.64 -11.13 -11.53
C GLY A 243 -1.50 -12.03 -11.06
N THR A 244 -0.30 -11.72 -11.50
CA THR A 244 0.93 -12.26 -10.94
C THR A 244 1.90 -11.13 -10.67
N ASN A 245 2.70 -11.30 -9.64
CA ASN A 245 3.53 -10.23 -9.14
C ASN A 245 4.80 -10.79 -8.53
N TYR A 246 5.89 -10.04 -8.70
CA TYR A 246 7.20 -10.33 -8.13
C TYR A 246 7.71 -9.10 -7.38
N ARG A 247 8.01 -9.27 -6.10
CA ARG A 247 8.65 -8.25 -5.27
C ARG A 247 10.12 -8.59 -5.08
N SER A 248 10.97 -7.57 -5.10
CA SER A 248 12.44 -7.68 -5.06
C SER A 248 13.02 -8.29 -3.78
N ASP A 249 12.18 -8.71 -2.84
CA ASP A 249 12.56 -9.45 -1.64
C ASP A 249 12.32 -10.95 -1.75
N ASN A 250 12.34 -11.44 -2.99
CA ASN A 250 12.07 -12.82 -3.37
C ASN A 250 10.66 -13.27 -2.95
N THR A 251 9.67 -12.39 -3.10
CA THR A 251 8.26 -12.72 -2.85
C THR A 251 7.51 -12.77 -4.16
N ILE A 252 6.72 -13.82 -4.36
CA ILE A 252 5.79 -13.94 -5.49
C ILE A 252 4.37 -13.96 -4.95
N TYR A 253 3.45 -13.30 -5.64
CA TYR A 253 2.03 -13.38 -5.30
C TYR A 253 1.14 -13.47 -6.52
N PHE A 254 0.15 -14.36 -6.39
CA PHE A 254 -0.90 -14.57 -7.37
C PHE A 254 -2.19 -13.98 -6.83
N SER A 255 -2.90 -13.25 -7.67
CA SER A 255 -4.15 -12.63 -7.30
C SER A 255 -5.19 -12.81 -8.39
N PHE A 256 -6.44 -12.74 -8.01
CA PHE A 256 -7.55 -12.68 -8.94
C PHE A 256 -8.67 -11.85 -8.32
N GLY A 257 -9.53 -11.32 -9.17
CA GLY A 257 -10.73 -10.62 -8.73
C GLY A 257 -11.80 -10.66 -9.79
N PHE A 258 -13.03 -10.43 -9.34
CA PHE A 258 -14.19 -10.38 -10.20
C PHE A 258 -15.24 -9.45 -9.61
N ASP A 259 -16.00 -8.83 -10.50
CA ASP A 259 -17.12 -7.97 -10.18
C ASP A 259 -18.43 -8.75 -10.32
N PHE A 260 -19.31 -8.52 -9.35
CA PHE A 260 -20.69 -8.96 -9.32
C PHE A 260 -21.57 -7.76 -9.00
N ASN A 261 -22.16 -7.18 -10.06
CA ASN A 261 -22.88 -5.90 -9.99
C ASN A 261 -21.99 -4.81 -9.36
N ASP A 262 -22.46 -4.19 -8.28
CA ASP A 262 -21.75 -3.13 -7.56
C ASP A 262 -20.72 -3.65 -6.56
N ILE A 263 -20.45 -4.96 -6.52
CA ILE A 263 -19.51 -5.56 -5.57
C ILE A 263 -18.33 -6.17 -6.34
N SER A 264 -17.11 -5.78 -6.01
CA SER A 264 -15.89 -6.47 -6.43
C SER A 264 -15.35 -7.33 -5.30
N ILE A 265 -14.90 -8.53 -5.63
CA ILE A 265 -14.20 -9.42 -4.70
C ILE A 265 -12.83 -9.70 -5.28
N SER A 266 -11.78 -9.56 -4.46
CA SER A 266 -10.42 -9.92 -4.82
C SER A 266 -9.77 -10.82 -3.77
N TYR A 267 -8.91 -11.70 -4.24
CA TYR A 267 -8.10 -12.56 -3.39
C TYR A 267 -6.66 -12.54 -3.86
N CYS A 268 -5.73 -12.59 -2.92
CA CYS A 268 -4.30 -12.64 -3.19
C CYS A 268 -3.63 -13.65 -2.26
N TYR A 269 -2.85 -14.55 -2.86
CA TYR A 269 -1.97 -15.48 -2.18
C TYR A 269 -0.53 -15.06 -2.43
N GLU A 270 0.22 -14.86 -1.35
CA GLU A 270 1.62 -14.44 -1.38
C GLU A 270 2.49 -15.51 -0.73
N HIS A 271 3.65 -15.78 -1.34
CA HIS A 271 4.67 -16.63 -0.75
C HIS A 271 6.04 -15.98 -0.86
N SER A 272 6.76 -15.90 0.26
CA SER A 272 8.12 -15.38 0.32
C SER A 272 9.12 -16.51 0.33
N PHE A 273 10.06 -16.49 -0.62
CA PHE A 273 11.14 -17.47 -0.79
C PHE A 273 12.43 -17.02 -0.11
N ASN A 274 12.34 -16.09 0.85
CA ASN A 274 13.50 -15.50 1.50
C ASN A 274 13.62 -15.94 2.96
N GLY A 275 14.84 -16.31 3.35
CA GLY A 275 15.23 -16.55 4.74
C GLY A 275 14.62 -17.79 5.39
N ASN A 276 14.89 -17.95 6.68
CA ASN A 276 14.51 -19.13 7.48
C ASN A 276 12.98 -19.24 7.72
N ILE A 277 12.24 -18.14 7.51
CA ILE A 277 10.77 -18.09 7.65
C ILE A 277 10.10 -18.90 6.54
N MET A 278 10.74 -19.05 5.36
CA MET A 278 10.22 -19.83 4.24
C MET A 278 9.84 -21.27 4.64
N LEU A 279 10.65 -21.91 5.50
CA LEU A 279 10.46 -23.32 5.87
C LEU A 279 9.23 -23.58 6.74
N HIS A 280 8.66 -22.54 7.34
CA HIS A 280 7.60 -22.67 8.36
C HIS A 280 6.36 -21.81 8.05
N ASN A 281 6.31 -21.14 6.89
CA ASN A 281 5.14 -20.37 6.46
C ASN A 281 4.37 -21.10 5.35
N TYR A 282 3.05 -21.16 5.49
CA TYR A 282 2.10 -21.68 4.50
C TYR A 282 1.58 -20.58 3.54
N GLY A 283 2.31 -19.48 3.43
CA GLY A 283 1.93 -18.30 2.66
C GLY A 283 1.16 -17.25 3.46
N SER A 284 0.89 -16.14 2.81
CA SER A 284 0.06 -15.04 3.31
C SER A 284 -1.19 -14.93 2.43
N HIS A 285 -2.34 -14.69 3.06
CA HIS A 285 -3.63 -14.59 2.39
C HIS A 285 -4.20 -13.19 2.56
N GLN A 286 -4.69 -12.60 1.47
CA GLN A 286 -5.38 -11.32 1.48
C GLN A 286 -6.72 -11.44 0.76
N LEU A 287 -7.77 -10.94 1.39
CA LEU A 287 -9.12 -10.84 0.83
C LEU A 287 -9.50 -9.36 0.75
N GLY A 288 -10.07 -8.94 -0.36
CA GLY A 288 -10.60 -7.61 -0.59
C GLY A 288 -12.05 -7.67 -1.06
N ILE A 289 -12.87 -6.75 -0.56
CA ILE A 289 -14.24 -6.52 -1.01
C ILE A 289 -14.38 -5.03 -1.27
N THR A 290 -14.88 -4.66 -2.45
CA THR A 290 -15.14 -3.27 -2.83
C THR A 290 -16.60 -3.12 -3.16
N TYR A 291 -17.31 -2.20 -2.51
CA TYR A 291 -18.63 -1.76 -2.94
C TYR A 291 -18.49 -0.49 -3.80
N LYS A 292 -19.04 -0.51 -5.01
CA LYS A 292 -18.95 0.54 -6.03
C LYS A 292 -20.19 1.43 -5.97
N PHE A 293 -20.14 2.56 -5.24
CA PHE A 293 -21.24 3.50 -5.22
C PHE A 293 -21.19 4.41 -6.46
N VAL A 294 -22.17 4.29 -7.35
CA VAL A 294 -22.30 5.19 -8.51
C VAL A 294 -23.14 6.41 -8.13
N SER A 295 -22.67 7.62 -8.44
CA SER A 295 -23.44 8.86 -8.30
C SER A 295 -23.23 9.78 -9.50
N GLU A 296 -24.15 10.72 -9.74
CA GLU A 296 -23.99 11.71 -10.83
C GLU A 296 -22.67 12.50 -10.71
N LEU A 297 -22.18 12.69 -9.47
CA LEU A 297 -20.91 13.36 -9.21
C LEU A 297 -19.72 12.47 -9.60
N SER A 298 -19.77 11.16 -9.34
CA SER A 298 -18.68 10.25 -9.71
C SER A 298 -18.58 10.08 -11.23
N GLU A 299 -19.73 10.04 -11.93
CA GLU A 299 -19.79 9.97 -13.40
C GLU A 299 -19.27 11.24 -14.09
N ARG A 300 -19.51 12.42 -13.48
CA ARG A 300 -19.04 13.71 -14.00
C ARG A 300 -17.62 14.07 -13.60
N HIS A 301 -17.06 13.37 -12.62
CA HIS A 301 -15.72 13.64 -12.12
C HIS A 301 -14.66 13.14 -13.11
N ILE A 302 -13.55 13.86 -13.18
CA ILE A 302 -12.39 13.47 -13.97
C ILE A 302 -11.76 12.23 -13.33
N SER A 303 -12.11 11.07 -13.88
CA SER A 303 -11.66 9.74 -13.46
C SER A 303 -11.07 9.01 -14.65
N PHE A 304 -10.38 7.89 -14.40
CA PHE A 304 -9.74 7.13 -15.48
C PHE A 304 -9.74 5.62 -15.29
N TRP A 305 -10.03 5.12 -14.09
CA TRP A 305 -10.15 3.68 -13.87
C TRP A 305 -11.58 3.22 -14.06
N ASP A 306 -11.81 2.55 -15.18
CA ASP A 306 -13.04 1.80 -15.47
C ASP A 306 -13.09 0.42 -14.79
N TYR A 307 -11.97 -0.01 -14.19
CA TYR A 307 -11.80 -1.32 -13.55
C TYR A 307 -11.97 -1.18 -12.03
#